data_AF-A0A352QNR9-F1
#
_entry.id   AF-A0A352QNR9-F1
#
_cell.length_a   1.000
_cell.length_b   1.000
_cell.length_c   1.000
_cell.angle_alpha   90.00
_cell.angle_beta   90.00
_cell.angle_gamma   90.00
#
_symmetry.space_group_name_H-M   'P 1'
#
loop_
_entity.id
_entity.type
_entity.pdbx_description
1 polymer ?
#
loop_
_entity_poly.entity_id
_entity_poly.type
_entity_poly.pdbx_seq_one_letter_code
_entity_poly.pdbx_strand_id
1 'polypeptide(L)'
;MSPRPWKVFGVMVATYALLLLLGLAFEDALGSVALVLAVLPYFSVLLMHKAGLPGVLENNGLCGWGWCAPTPLGWALAAVLWLALAWGLAWVISALWRTRRRHG
;
A
#
# COMPACT_ATOMS: atom_id res chain seq x y z
N MET A 1 11.99 19.72 17.27
CA MET A 1 11.35 18.43 17.57
C MET A 1 11.52 17.50 16.37
N SER A 2 12.15 16.33 16.54
CA SER A 2 12.16 15.31 15.49
C SER A 2 10.79 14.64 15.42
N PRO A 3 10.19 14.46 14.24
CA PRO A 3 8.93 13.73 14.13
C PRO A 3 9.13 12.30 14.64
N ARG A 4 8.18 11.82 15.46
CA ARG A 4 8.20 10.43 15.94
C ARG A 4 7.75 9.52 14.80
N PRO A 5 8.36 8.34 14.59
CA PRO A 5 8.03 7.44 13.48
C PRO A 5 6.53 7.13 13.37
N TRP A 6 5.86 6.90 14.50
CA TRP A 6 4.43 6.62 14.51
C TRP A 6 3.55 7.79 14.01
N LYS A 7 3.98 9.05 14.21
CA LYS A 7 3.27 10.21 13.66
C LYS A 7 3.43 10.28 12.15
N VAL A 8 4.65 10.05 11.65
CA VAL A 8 4.93 10.01 10.21
C VAL A 8 4.13 8.89 9.54
N PHE A 9 4.17 7.69 10.12
CA PHE A 9 3.39 6.55 9.67
C PHE A 9 1.88 6.84 9.66
N GLY A 10 1.35 7.39 10.76
CA GLY A 10 -0.06 7.74 10.85
C GLY A 10 -0.50 8.73 9.77
N VAL A 11 0.31 9.75 9.48
CA VAL A 11 0.04 10.70 8.38
C VAL A 11 0.08 9.98 7.03
N MET A 12 1.08 9.14 6.77
CA MET A 12 1.17 8.39 5.50
C MET A 12 -0.07 7.52 5.25
N VAL A 13 -0.48 6.74 6.26
CA VAL A 13 -1.66 5.87 6.18
C VAL A 13 -2.93 6.69 6.02
N ALA A 14 -3.10 7.76 6.79
CA ALA A 14 -4.27 8.63 6.71
C ALA A 14 -4.39 9.31 5.34
N THR A 15 -3.29 9.85 4.81
CA THR A 15 -3.26 10.47 3.47
C THR A 15 -3.57 9.44 2.39
N TYR A 16 -2.98 8.24 2.45
CA TYR A 16 -3.25 7.18 1.48
C TYR A 16 -4.73 6.76 1.50
N ALA A 17 -5.30 6.52 2.69
CA ALA A 17 -6.70 6.17 2.84
C ALA A 17 -7.63 7.30 2.36
N LEU A 18 -7.31 8.55 2.68
CA LEU A 18 -8.08 9.71 2.24
C LEU A 18 -8.08 9.84 0.71
N LEU A 19 -6.93 9.68 0.06
CA LEU A 19 -6.83 9.75 -1.40
C LEU A 19 -7.59 8.61 -2.08
N LEU A 20 -7.54 7.39 -1.54
CA LEU A 20 -8.35 6.28 -2.04
C LEU A 20 -9.84 6.58 -1.90
N LEU A 21 -10.31 7.01 -0.72
CA LEU A 21 -11.72 7.33 -0.48
C LEU A 21 -12.21 8.46 -1.38
N LEU A 22 -11.40 9.51 -1.57
CA LEU A 22 -11.73 10.60 -2.49
C LEU A 22 -11.77 10.12 -3.94
N GLY A 23 -10.84 9.26 -4.36
CA GLY A 23 -10.86 8.70 -5.70
C GLY A 23 -12.07 7.80 -5.98
N LEU A 24 -12.59 7.11 -4.96
CA LEU A 24 -13.83 6.33 -5.05
C LEU A 24 -15.10 7.21 -5.01
N ALA A 25 -15.08 8.32 -4.27
CA ALA A 25 -16.22 9.22 -4.16
C ALA A 25 -16.35 10.18 -5.36
N PHE A 26 -15.23 10.51 -6.00
CA PHE A 26 -15.14 11.47 -7.10
C PHE A 26 -14.45 10.81 -8.31
N GLU A 27 -15.01 9.72 -8.82
CA GLU A 27 -14.40 8.92 -9.89
C GLU A 27 -14.06 9.76 -11.14
N ASP A 28 -14.92 10.71 -11.51
CA ASP A 28 -14.71 11.59 -12.68
C ASP A 28 -13.46 12.47 -12.59
N ALA A 29 -13.04 12.83 -11.37
CA ALA A 29 -11.91 13.72 -11.13
C ALA A 29 -10.66 12.99 -10.64
N LEU A 30 -10.84 11.95 -9.82
CA LEU A 30 -9.77 11.31 -9.04
C LEU A 30 -9.73 9.78 -9.22
N GLY A 31 -10.54 9.19 -10.10
CA GLY A 31 -10.55 7.74 -10.34
C GLY A 31 -9.18 7.20 -10.76
N SER A 32 -8.43 7.94 -11.58
CA SER A 32 -7.06 7.58 -11.98
C SER A 32 -6.09 7.56 -10.79
N VAL A 33 -6.28 8.43 -9.80
CA VAL A 33 -5.48 8.45 -8.56
C VAL A 33 -5.76 7.20 -7.74
N ALA A 34 -7.04 6.88 -7.52
CA ALA A 34 -7.41 5.65 -6.81
C ALA A 34 -6.88 4.39 -7.51
N LEU A 35 -6.98 4.34 -8.84
CA LEU A 35 -6.48 3.23 -9.64
C LEU A 35 -4.97 3.04 -9.45
N VAL A 36 -4.17 4.12 -9.56
CA VAL A 36 -2.71 4.07 -9.36
C VAL A 36 -2.36 3.63 -7.94
N LEU A 37 -3.10 4.09 -6.93
CA LEU A 37 -2.85 3.72 -5.54
C LEU A 37 -3.19 2.25 -5.26
N ALA A 38 -4.22 1.68 -5.92
CA ALA A 38 -4.64 0.30 -5.75
C ALA A 38 -3.83 -0.71 -6.60
N VAL A 39 -3.26 -0.26 -7.73
CA VAL A 39 -2.56 -1.16 -8.67
C VAL A 39 -1.31 -1.79 -8.06
N LEU A 40 -0.57 -1.03 -7.25
CA LEU A 40 0.65 -1.51 -6.61
C LEU A 40 0.37 -2.62 -5.56
N PRO A 41 -0.58 -2.44 -4.63
CA PRO A 41 -1.09 -3.52 -3.80
C PRO A 41 -1.58 -4.73 -4.60
N TYR A 42 -2.34 -4.51 -5.68
CA TYR A 42 -2.82 -5.59 -6.54
C TYR A 42 -1.67 -6.43 -7.12
N PHE A 43 -0.65 -5.79 -7.69
CA PHE A 43 0.50 -6.50 -8.25
C PHE A 43 1.31 -7.26 -7.19
N SER A 44 1.36 -6.76 -5.95
CA SER A 44 2.01 -7.51 -4.87
C SER A 44 1.30 -8.84 -4.56
N VAL A 45 -0.03 -8.89 -4.68
CA VAL A 45 -0.79 -10.15 -4.57
C VAL A 45 -0.47 -11.09 -5.74
N LEU A 46 -0.38 -10.55 -6.96
CA LEU A 46 0.02 -11.33 -8.14
C LEU A 46 1.40 -11.97 -7.94
N LEU A 47 2.35 -11.24 -7.37
CA LEU A 47 3.68 -11.75 -7.04
C LEU A 47 3.62 -12.84 -5.95
N MET A 48 2.80 -12.65 -4.91
CA MET A 48 2.59 -13.69 -3.88
C MET A 48 2.03 -14.97 -4.49
N HIS A 49 1.07 -14.87 -5.41
CA HIS A 49 0.55 -16.03 -6.13
C HIS A 49 1.62 -16.71 -6.98
N LYS A 50 2.43 -15.94 -7.72
CA LYS A 50 3.56 -16.46 -8.50
C LYS A 50 4.65 -17.09 -7.64
N ALA A 51 4.80 -16.64 -6.38
CA ALA A 51 5.65 -17.26 -5.38
C ALA A 51 5.05 -18.53 -4.75
N GLY A 52 3.86 -18.95 -5.20
CA GLY A 52 3.23 -20.21 -4.80
C GLY A 52 2.28 -20.09 -3.61
N LEU A 53 1.92 -18.88 -3.14
CA LEU A 53 0.90 -18.74 -2.10
C LEU A 53 -0.49 -19.07 -2.67
N PRO A 54 -1.16 -20.14 -2.21
CA PRO A 54 -2.49 -20.49 -2.67
C PRO A 54 -3.56 -19.58 -2.07
N GLY A 55 -4.71 -19.45 -2.72
CA GLY A 55 -5.87 -18.76 -2.17
C GLY A 55 -5.76 -17.23 -2.07
N VAL A 56 -4.72 -16.61 -2.63
CA VAL A 56 -4.55 -15.15 -2.66
C VAL A 56 -5.26 -14.47 -3.84
N LEU A 57 -5.55 -15.23 -4.90
CA LEU A 57 -6.35 -14.81 -6.05
C LEU A 57 -7.59 -15.69 -6.20
N GLU A 58 -8.68 -15.11 -6.67
CA GLU A 58 -9.87 -15.87 -7.06
C GLU A 58 -9.52 -16.94 -8.11
N ASN A 59 -10.22 -18.07 -8.05
CA ASN A 59 -10.01 -19.23 -8.91
C ASN A 59 -8.55 -19.70 -8.99
N ASN A 60 -7.72 -19.40 -7.98
CA ASN A 60 -6.28 -19.65 -7.97
C ASN A 60 -5.55 -19.16 -9.24
N GLY A 61 -5.94 -17.99 -9.77
CA GLY A 61 -5.29 -17.44 -10.96
C GLY A 61 -5.87 -17.93 -12.29
N LEU A 62 -6.85 -18.85 -12.28
CA LEU A 62 -7.49 -19.40 -13.47
C LEU A 62 -8.63 -18.50 -13.99
N CYS A 63 -8.36 -17.19 -14.12
CA CYS A 63 -9.31 -16.23 -14.70
C CYS A 63 -8.98 -16.01 -16.18
N GLY A 64 -10.00 -15.92 -17.04
CA GLY A 64 -9.83 -15.97 -18.49
C GLY A 64 -8.77 -15.02 -19.06
N TRP A 65 -8.85 -13.72 -18.75
CA TRP A 65 -7.91 -12.72 -19.26
C TRP A 65 -6.66 -12.52 -18.37
N GLY A 66 -6.40 -13.40 -17.42
CA GLY A 66 -5.24 -13.30 -16.50
C GLY A 66 -5.36 -12.25 -15.39
N TRP A 67 -6.45 -11.47 -15.37
CA TRP A 67 -6.78 -10.55 -14.29
C TRP A 67 -7.73 -11.23 -13.31
N CYS A 68 -7.19 -11.82 -12.26
CA CYS A 68 -7.98 -12.31 -11.14
C CYS A 68 -8.06 -11.24 -10.06
N ALA A 69 -9.23 -11.07 -9.45
CA ALA A 69 -9.34 -10.25 -8.25
C ALA A 69 -8.59 -10.93 -7.09
N PRO A 70 -7.94 -10.16 -6.20
CA PRO A 70 -7.43 -10.70 -4.95
C PRO A 70 -8.58 -11.16 -4.06
N THR A 71 -8.37 -12.28 -3.39
CA THR A 71 -9.28 -12.72 -2.33
C THR A 71 -9.15 -11.80 -1.11
N PRO A 72 -10.05 -11.91 -0.11
CA PRO A 72 -9.86 -11.23 1.17
C PRO A 72 -8.51 -11.55 1.83
N LEU A 73 -8.01 -12.79 1.68
CA LEU A 73 -6.67 -13.18 2.13
C LEU A 73 -5.57 -12.44 1.37
N GLY A 74 -5.69 -12.36 0.04
CA GLY A 74 -4.76 -11.60 -0.80
C GLY A 74 -4.69 -10.12 -0.39
N TRP A 75 -5.84 -9.47 -0.21
CA TRP A 75 -5.91 -8.09 0.27
C TRP A 75 -5.33 -7.92 1.68
N ALA A 76 -5.59 -8.85 2.60
CA ALA A 76 -5.04 -8.80 3.95
C ALA A 76 -3.50 -8.90 3.94
N LEU A 77 -2.93 -9.84 3.17
CA LEU A 77 -1.48 -9.98 3.05
C LEU A 77 -0.84 -8.77 2.38
N ALA A 78 -1.46 -8.22 1.33
CA ALA A 78 -1.01 -6.97 0.73
C ALA A 78 -1.04 -5.84 1.76
N ALA A 79 -2.14 -5.65 2.50
CA ALA A 79 -2.24 -4.62 3.52
C ALA A 79 -1.12 -4.75 4.58
N VAL A 80 -0.86 -5.96 5.08
CA VAL A 80 0.24 -6.22 6.03
C VAL A 80 1.59 -5.84 5.43
N LEU A 81 1.89 -6.28 4.21
CA LEU A 81 3.14 -5.96 3.51
C LEU A 81 3.32 -4.44 3.37
N TRP A 82 2.30 -3.74 2.87
CA TRP A 82 2.38 -2.31 2.60
C TRP A 82 2.44 -1.47 3.88
N LEU A 83 1.74 -1.88 4.94
CA LEU A 83 1.86 -1.23 6.25
C LEU A 83 3.24 -1.45 6.87
N ALA A 84 3.83 -2.63 6.73
CA ALA A 84 5.19 -2.89 7.18
C ALA A 84 6.23 -2.03 6.42
N LEU A 85 6.08 -1.89 5.10
CA LEU A 85 6.92 -1.01 4.28
C LEU A 85 6.75 0.46 4.66
N ALA A 86 5.51 0.93 4.83
CA ALA A 86 5.23 2.30 5.26
C ALA A 86 5.79 2.59 6.66
N TRP A 87 5.73 1.61 7.57
CA TRP A 87 6.35 1.71 8.89
C TRP A 87 7.87 1.83 8.79
N GLY A 88 8.53 0.95 8.03
CA GLY A 88 9.97 1.02 7.78
C GLY A 88 10.38 2.37 7.17
N LEU A 89 9.62 2.87 6.19
CA LEU A 89 9.85 4.17 5.59
C LEU A 89 9.69 5.32 6.60
N ALA A 90 8.69 5.27 7.48
CA ALA A 90 8.50 6.26 8.54
C ALA A 90 9.69 6.31 9.52
N TRP A 91 10.30 5.16 9.82
CA TRP A 91 11.54 5.09 10.60
C TRP A 91 12.71 5.77 9.89
N VAL A 92 12.90 5.45 8.60
CA VAL A 92 13.96 6.05 7.77
C VAL A 92 13.80 7.56 7.70
N ILE A 93 12.60 8.07 7.40
CA ILE A 93 12.31 9.51 7.37
C ILE A 93 12.63 10.16 8.72
N SER A 94 12.19 9.55 9.82
CA SER A 94 12.44 10.08 11.17
C SER A 94 13.92 10.04 11.56
N ALA A 95 14.67 9.05 11.07
CA ALA A 95 16.13 8.96 11.25
C ALA A 95 16.85 10.06 10.47
N LEU A 96 16.55 10.21 9.18
CA LEU A 96 17.14 11.24 8.31
C LEU A 96 16.88 12.66 8.83
N TRP A 97 15.68 12.92 9.36
CA TRP A 97 15.35 14.20 9.99
C TRP A 97 16.20 14.51 11.22
N ARG A 98 16.54 13.48 12.02
CA ARG A 98 17.43 13.64 13.18
C ARG A 98 18.86 13.90 12.74
N THR A 99 19.35 13.16 11.74
CA THR A 99 20.70 13.36 11.19
C THR A 99 20.86 14.76 10.60
N ARG A 100 19.89 15.23 9.82
CA ARG A 100 19.94 16.58 9.22
C ARG A 100 20.01 17.70 10.27
N ARG A 101 19.28 17.58 11.38
CA ARG A 101 19.34 18.56 12.49
C ARG A 101 20.65 18.54 13.29
N ARG A 102 21.46 17.49 13.18
CA ARG A 102 22.77 17.43 13.86
C ARG A 102 23.88 18.14 13.08
N HIS A 103 23.68 18.36 11.78
CA HIS A 103 24.67 18.96 10.88
C HIS A 103 24.32 20.39 10.43
N GLY A 104 23.30 21.02 11.02
CA GLY A 104 22.91 22.40 10.73
C GLY A 104 22.45 23.12 11.97
#